data_AF-A0A915NRM2-F1
#
_entry.id   AF-A0A915NRM2-F1
#
_cell.length_a   1.000
_cell.length_b   1.000
_cell.length_c   1.000
_cell.angle_alpha   90.00
_cell.angle_beta   90.00
_cell.angle_gamma   90.00
#
_symmetry.space_group_name_H-M   'P 1'
#
loop_
_entity.id
_entity.type
_entity.pdbx_description
1 polymer ?
#
loop_
_entity_poly.entity_id
_entity_poly.type
_entity_poly.pdbx_seq_one_letter_code
_entity_poly.pdbx_strand_id
1 'polypeptide(L)'
;MFFNVSRSFLDVFGNVFVTEEFEIIFALSLTKWIHLNWGDIGIRRFFHRAFRQLKTGGRFVLETAPYKDYIKHCNKKGSEKPPEEVLNNLSKIAFHPEEFTEYLLNNVGFNHHEELNTPQSKYL
;
A
#
# COMPACT_ATOMS: atom_id res chain seq x y z
N MET A 1 2.11 0.83 26.30
CA MET A 1 0.85 0.38 25.68
C MET A 1 1.11 -1.00 25.12
N PHE A 2 0.47 -2.03 25.66
CA PHE A 2 0.67 -3.41 25.22
C PHE A 2 -0.06 -3.61 23.89
N PHE A 3 0.69 -3.80 22.81
CA PHE A 3 0.11 -4.31 21.56
C PHE A 3 0.39 -5.81 21.52
N ASN A 4 -0.67 -6.61 21.51
CA ASN A 4 -0.60 -8.01 21.12
C ASN A 4 -0.39 -8.03 19.61
N VAL A 5 0.87 -8.03 19.17
CA VAL A 5 1.21 -8.26 17.77
C VAL A 5 1.17 -9.76 17.57
N SER A 6 -0.02 -10.32 17.33
CA SER A 6 -0.08 -11.65 16.73
C SER A 6 0.55 -11.53 15.34
N ARG A 7 1.75 -12.08 15.21
CA ARG A 7 2.49 -12.13 13.95
C ARG A 7 1.83 -13.20 13.07
N SER A 8 0.64 -12.95 12.56
CA SER A 8 0.21 -13.61 11.33
C SER A 8 0.89 -12.86 10.20
N PHE A 9 1.92 -13.48 9.61
CA PHE A 9 2.36 -13.12 8.28
C PHE A 9 1.18 -13.47 7.36
N LEU A 10 0.20 -12.56 7.29
CA LEU A 10 -0.98 -12.69 6.45
C LEU A 10 -0.45 -12.92 5.06
N ASP A 11 -0.70 -14.12 4.55
CA ASP A 11 -0.17 -14.64 3.30
C ASP A 11 -0.59 -13.74 2.12
N VAL A 12 0.13 -12.63 1.92
CA VAL A 12 -0.17 -11.60 0.91
C VAL A 12 -0.26 -12.23 -0.50
N PHE A 13 0.35 -13.40 -0.67
CA PHE A 13 0.55 -14.08 -1.94
C PHE A 13 -0.09 -15.49 -2.05
N GLY A 14 -0.84 -15.95 -1.05
CA GLY A 14 -1.54 -17.24 -1.07
C GLY A 14 -2.96 -17.19 -1.62
N ASN A 15 -3.37 -18.30 -2.23
CA ASN A 15 -4.77 -18.62 -2.58
C ASN A 15 -5.40 -19.35 -1.39
N VAL A 16 -5.92 -18.60 -0.43
CA VAL A 16 -6.78 -19.14 0.63
C VAL A 16 -8.05 -18.31 0.62
N PHE A 17 -9.21 -18.97 0.76
CA PHE A 17 -10.50 -18.31 0.97
C PHE A 17 -10.33 -17.17 1.98
N VAL A 18 -10.52 -15.93 1.51
CA VAL A 18 -10.30 -14.75 2.35
C VAL A 18 -11.58 -14.54 3.13
N THR A 19 -11.51 -14.77 4.44
CA THR A 19 -12.56 -14.41 5.39
C THR A 19 -12.48 -12.92 5.70
N GLU A 20 -13.63 -12.26 5.73
CA GLU A 20 -13.74 -10.87 6.19
C GLU A 20 -13.48 -10.82 7.70
N GLU A 21 -12.41 -10.16 8.12
CA GLU A 21 -11.94 -10.17 9.51
C GLU A 21 -11.91 -8.77 10.13
N PHE A 22 -11.72 -7.73 9.32
CA PHE A 22 -11.42 -6.38 9.80
C PHE A 22 -12.53 -5.40 9.48
N GLU A 23 -12.78 -4.47 10.41
CA GLU A 23 -13.63 -3.30 10.15
C GLU A 23 -12.83 -2.15 9.54
N ILE A 24 -11.55 -2.04 9.91
CA ILE A 24 -10.65 -0.99 9.41
C ILE A 24 -9.30 -1.61 9.11
N ILE A 25 -8.74 -1.30 7.95
CA ILE A 25 -7.37 -1.64 7.58
C ILE A 25 -6.61 -0.33 7.35
N PHE A 26 -5.46 -0.19 8.01
CA PHE A 26 -4.54 0.93 7.84
C PHE A 26 -3.36 0.52 6.95
N ALA A 27 -3.14 1.25 5.86
CA ALA A 27 -1.99 1.12 4.98
C ALA A 27 -1.23 2.45 4.94
N LEU A 28 -0.59 2.77 6.06
CA LEU A 28 0.14 4.02 6.26
C LEU A 28 1.61 3.84 5.88
N SER A 29 2.15 4.72 5.04
CA SER A 29 3.54 4.68 4.56
C SER A 29 4.00 3.31 4.00
N LEU A 30 3.07 2.51 3.49
CA LEU A 30 3.30 1.10 3.13
C LEU A 30 3.38 0.86 1.61
N THR A 31 2.55 1.55 0.83
CA THR A 31 2.32 1.30 -0.59
C THR A 31 3.59 1.36 -1.44
N LYS A 32 4.46 2.34 -1.19
CA LYS A 32 5.76 2.47 -1.84
C LYS A 32 6.60 1.21 -1.73
N TRP A 33 6.66 0.61 -0.54
CA TRP A 33 7.47 -0.57 -0.31
C TRP A 33 6.90 -1.79 -1.00
N ILE A 34 5.58 -1.96 -0.99
CA ILE A 34 4.94 -3.06 -1.71
C ILE A 34 5.23 -2.95 -3.21
N HIS A 35 5.08 -1.75 -3.73
CA HIS A 35 5.20 -1.46 -5.15
C HIS A 35 6.66 -1.58 -5.64
N LEU A 36 7.64 -1.18 -4.82
CA LEU A 36 9.08 -1.37 -5.12
C LEU A 36 9.50 -2.85 -5.05
N ASN A 37 8.98 -3.63 -4.11
CA ASN A 37 9.38 -5.04 -3.95
C ASN A 37 8.64 -6.00 -4.90
N TRP A 38 7.39 -5.70 -5.26
CA TRP A 38 6.54 -6.63 -6.04
C TRP A 38 5.88 -6.01 -7.28
N GLY A 39 6.26 -4.79 -7.64
CA GLY A 39 5.77 -4.11 -8.84
C GLY A 39 4.25 -3.87 -8.83
N ASP A 40 3.73 -3.53 -10.00
CA ASP A 40 2.30 -3.23 -10.20
C ASP A 40 1.40 -4.41 -9.81
N ILE A 41 1.85 -5.64 -10.07
CA ILE A 41 1.11 -6.86 -9.72
C ILE A 41 0.94 -6.95 -8.20
N GLY A 42 2.02 -6.70 -7.44
CA GLY A 42 2.01 -6.77 -5.98
C GLY A 42 1.07 -5.76 -5.35
N ILE A 43 1.14 -4.50 -5.77
CA ILE A 43 0.29 -3.43 -5.19
C ILE A 43 -1.19 -3.63 -5.55
N ARG A 44 -1.50 -4.04 -6.79
CA ARG A 44 -2.88 -4.37 -7.20
C ARG A 44 -3.42 -5.56 -6.41
N ARG A 45 -2.61 -6.59 -6.17
CA ARG A 45 -2.98 -7.74 -5.37
C ARG A 45 -3.24 -7.36 -3.91
N PHE A 46 -2.39 -6.51 -3.35
CA PHE A 46 -2.56 -5.98 -2.00
C PHE A 46 -3.90 -5.25 -1.85
N PHE A 47 -4.26 -4.37 -2.77
CA PHE A 47 -5.54 -3.66 -2.72
C PHE A 47 -6.76 -4.60 -2.76
N HIS A 48 -6.75 -5.58 -3.66
CA HIS A 48 -7.83 -6.58 -3.70
C HIS A 48 -7.92 -7.40 -2.42
N ARG A 49 -6.78 -7.75 -1.82
CA ARG A 49 -6.75 -8.50 -0.57
C ARG A 49 -7.27 -7.66 0.59
N ALA A 50 -6.85 -6.40 0.70
CA ALA A 50 -7.35 -5.48 1.71
C ALA A 50 -8.88 -5.35 1.62
N PHE A 51 -9.41 -5.16 0.41
CA PHE A 51 -10.86 -5.10 0.19
C PHE A 51 -11.58 -6.38 0.65
N ARG A 52 -11.10 -7.56 0.23
CA ARG A 52 -11.71 -8.86 0.61
C ARG A 52 -11.64 -9.18 2.10
N GLN A 53 -10.73 -8.55 2.84
CA GLN A 53 -10.60 -8.74 4.28
C GLN A 53 -11.46 -7.77 5.10
N LEU A 54 -11.96 -6.72 4.47
CA LEU A 54 -12.88 -5.80 5.12
C LEU A 54 -14.27 -6.41 5.18
N LYS A 55 -14.89 -6.29 6.35
CA LYS A 55 -16.33 -6.54 6.51
C LYS A 55 -17.13 -5.57 5.66
N THR A 56 -18.36 -5.93 5.32
CA THR A 56 -19.33 -4.99 4.73
C THR A 56 -19.40 -3.69 5.55
N GLY A 57 -19.17 -2.55 4.91
CA GLY A 57 -19.12 -1.23 5.57
C GLY A 57 -17.77 -0.87 6.21
N GLY A 58 -16.77 -1.74 6.11
CA GLY A 58 -15.42 -1.49 6.58
C GLY A 58 -14.69 -0.39 5.80
N ARG A 59 -13.63 0.15 6.40
CA ARG A 59 -12.85 1.29 5.86
C ARG A 59 -11.41 0.92 5.57
N PHE A 60 -10.93 1.35 4.41
CA PHE A 60 -9.51 1.28 4.08
C PHE A 60 -8.89 2.67 4.19
N VAL A 61 -7.95 2.84 5.11
CA VAL A 61 -7.26 4.11 5.32
C VAL A 61 -5.87 4.01 4.69
N LEU A 62 -5.67 4.75 3.61
CA LEU A 62 -4.48 4.67 2.77
C LEU A 62 -3.68 5.96 2.83
N GLU A 63 -2.37 5.85 3.05
CA GLU A 63 -1.43 6.94 2.82
C GLU A 63 -0.55 6.56 1.61
N THR A 64 -0.59 7.40 0.57
CA THR A 64 0.24 7.22 -0.62
C THR A 64 1.41 8.19 -0.61
N ALA A 65 2.58 7.71 -1.01
CA ALA A 65 3.72 8.57 -1.32
C ALA A 65 3.73 8.86 -2.82
N PRO A 66 4.08 10.08 -3.26
CA PRO A 66 4.17 10.42 -4.67
C PRO A 66 5.31 9.62 -5.33
N TYR A 67 5.17 9.32 -6.63
CA TYR A 67 6.17 8.48 -7.34
C TYR A 67 7.60 9.05 -7.27
N LYS A 68 7.76 10.37 -7.26
CA LYS A 68 9.06 11.04 -7.08
C LYS A 68 9.83 10.58 -5.83
N ASP A 69 9.14 10.20 -4.77
CA ASP A 69 9.76 9.75 -3.52
C ASP A 69 10.30 8.32 -3.62
N TYR A 70 9.80 7.53 -4.59
CA TYR A 70 10.35 6.22 -4.93
C TYR A 70 11.74 6.40 -5.54
N ILE A 71 11.82 7.26 -6.57
CA ILE A 71 13.07 7.58 -7.28
C ILE A 71 14.08 8.19 -6.29
N LYS A 72 13.65 9.16 -5.48
CA LYS A 72 14.49 9.80 -4.48
C LYS A 72 15.06 8.79 -3.48
N HIS A 73 14.25 7.82 -3.04
CA HIS A 73 14.68 6.77 -2.12
C HIS A 73 15.75 5.88 -2.77
N CYS A 74 15.49 5.37 -3.98
CA CYS A 74 16.41 4.45 -4.65
C CYS A 74 17.73 5.10 -5.10
N ASN A 75 17.75 6.42 -5.33
CA ASN A 75 18.92 7.16 -5.78
C ASN A 75 19.62 7.96 -4.67
N LYS A 76 19.26 7.75 -3.40
CA LYS A 76 19.81 8.52 -2.27
C LYS A 76 21.31 8.26 -2.09
N LYS A 77 22.14 9.25 -2.43
CA LYS A 77 23.60 9.20 -2.23
C LYS A 77 23.98 8.95 -0.77
N GLY A 78 25.02 8.16 -0.55
CA GLY A 78 25.49 7.81 0.80
C GLY A 78 24.64 6.77 1.52
N SER A 79 23.64 6.18 0.84
CA SER A 79 22.86 5.05 1.34
C SER A 79 23.35 3.76 0.68
N GLU A 80 23.07 2.62 1.31
CA GLU A 80 23.23 1.33 0.66
C GLU A 80 22.44 1.27 -0.64
N LYS A 81 23.04 0.68 -1.68
CA LYS A 81 22.38 0.52 -2.98
C LYS A 81 21.18 -0.42 -2.81
N PRO A 82 19.99 -0.08 -3.32
CA PRO A 82 18.85 -0.99 -3.29
C PRO A 82 19.16 -2.30 -4.03
N PRO A 83 18.50 -3.41 -3.65
CA PRO A 83 18.59 -4.67 -4.40
C PRO A 83 18.24 -4.48 -5.88
N GLU A 84 18.87 -5.26 -6.76
CA GLU A 84 18.66 -5.15 -8.21
C GLU A 84 17.20 -5.36 -8.61
N GLU A 85 16.50 -6.29 -7.95
CA GLU A 85 15.07 -6.54 -8.16
C GLU A 85 14.22 -5.30 -7.91
N VAL A 86 14.52 -4.54 -6.85
CA VAL A 86 13.82 -3.28 -6.53
C VAL A 86 14.04 -2.24 -7.63
N LEU A 87 15.27 -2.12 -8.13
CA LEU A 87 15.59 -1.18 -9.22
C LEU A 87 14.90 -1.59 -10.54
N ASN A 88 14.85 -2.88 -10.83
CA ASN A 88 14.15 -3.44 -11.99
C ASN A 88 12.63 -3.27 -11.89
N ASN A 89 12.06 -3.40 -10.69
CA ASN A 89 10.64 -3.09 -10.49
C ASN A 89 10.39 -1.59 -10.66
N LEU A 90 11.21 -0.72 -10.07
CA LEU A 90 11.09 0.73 -10.19
C LEU A 90 11.02 1.18 -11.66
N SER A 91 11.87 0.61 -12.53
CA SER A 91 11.90 0.95 -13.95
C SER A 91 10.73 0.39 -14.76
N LYS A 92 9.97 -0.56 -14.22
CA LYS A 92 8.81 -1.20 -14.84
C LYS A 92 7.46 -0.72 -14.29
N ILE A 93 7.45 0.11 -13.25
CA ILE A 93 6.22 0.70 -12.71
C ILE A 93 5.52 1.48 -13.82
N ALA A 94 4.31 1.08 -14.14
CA ALA A 94 3.42 1.77 -15.06
C ALA A 94 2.11 2.21 -14.38
N PHE A 95 1.78 1.62 -13.23
CA PHE A 95 0.65 2.00 -12.39
C PHE A 95 1.10 2.93 -11.28
N HIS A 96 0.95 4.24 -11.46
CA HIS A 96 1.49 5.24 -10.55
C HIS A 96 0.58 5.50 -9.33
N PRO A 97 1.12 5.97 -8.19
CA PRO A 97 0.35 6.29 -6.99
C PRO A 97 -0.84 7.23 -7.21
N GLU A 98 -0.71 8.14 -8.17
CA GLU A 98 -1.74 9.10 -8.58
C GLU A 98 -2.99 8.40 -9.17
N GLU A 99 -2.84 7.18 -9.70
CA GLU A 99 -3.93 6.37 -10.25
C GLU A 99 -4.59 5.45 -9.21
N PHE A 100 -4.05 5.37 -7.98
CA PHE A 100 -4.50 4.40 -6.97
C PHE A 100 -5.96 4.64 -6.56
N THR A 101 -6.36 5.89 -6.35
CA THR A 101 -7.73 6.23 -5.94
C THR A 101 -8.74 5.77 -6.99
N GLU A 102 -8.50 6.09 -8.26
CA GLU A 102 -9.39 5.68 -9.35
C GLU A 102 -9.46 4.16 -9.47
N TYR A 103 -8.33 3.47 -9.36
CA TYR A 103 -8.27 2.02 -9.43
C TYR A 103 -9.01 1.34 -8.25
N LEU A 104 -8.88 1.87 -7.03
CA LEU A 104 -9.59 1.35 -5.86
C LEU A 104 -11.11 1.45 -6.04
N LEU A 105 -11.59 2.51 -6.67
CA LEU A 105 -13.02 2.72 -6.93
C LEU A 105 -13.54 1.87 -8.09
N ASN A 106 -12.85 1.92 -9.23
CA ASN A 106 -13.37 1.38 -10.49
C ASN A 106 -13.01 -0.09 -10.74
N ASN A 107 -11.96 -0.61 -10.09
CA ASN A 107 -11.46 -1.96 -10.37
C ASN A 107 -11.46 -2.87 -9.15
N VAL A 108 -11.26 -2.34 -7.94
CA VAL A 108 -11.21 -3.16 -6.72
C VAL A 108 -12.61 -3.33 -6.11
N GLY A 109 -13.44 -2.29 -6.10
CA GLY A 109 -14.84 -2.35 -5.64
C GLY A 109 -15.17 -1.44 -4.46
N PHE A 110 -14.28 -0.54 -4.04
CA PHE A 110 -14.66 0.53 -3.11
C PHE A 110 -15.66 1.47 -3.78
N ASN A 111 -16.63 1.98 -3.03
CA ASN A 111 -17.72 2.79 -3.59
C ASN A 111 -17.58 4.29 -3.29
N HIS A 112 -16.63 4.68 -2.44
CA HIS A 112 -16.45 6.05 -1.98
C HIS A 112 -15.00 6.27 -1.54
N HIS A 113 -14.50 7.50 -1.73
CA HIS A 113 -13.25 7.96 -1.16
C HIS A 113 -13.42 9.35 -0.57
N GLU A 114 -12.63 9.67 0.45
CA GLU A 114 -12.54 10.99 1.07
C GLU A 114 -11.07 11.28 1.34
N GLU A 115 -10.62 12.49 1.01
CA GLU A 115 -9.30 12.95 1.38
C GLU A 115 -9.29 13.43 2.83
N LEU A 116 -8.55 12.73 3.68
CA LEU A 116 -8.28 13.19 5.04
C LEU A 116 -7.16 14.21 4.99
N ASN A 117 -7.41 15.43 5.49
CA ASN A 117 -6.41 16.50 5.54
C ASN A 117 -5.11 16.01 6.20
N THR A 118 -3.96 16.42 5.65
CA THR A 118 -2.66 16.12 6.26
C THR A 118 -2.60 16.72 7.67
N PRO A 119 -2.19 15.95 8.69
CA PRO A 119 -2.03 16.49 10.03
C PRO A 119 -1.02 17.64 10.00
N GLN A 120 -1.45 18.84 10.39
CA GLN A 120 -0.55 19.97 10.60
C GLN A 120 0.32 19.66 11.83
N SER A 121 1.59 19.32 11.61
CA SER A 121 2.53 19.28 12.71
C SER A 121 2.79 20.72 13.17
N LYS A 122 2.16 21.12 14.28
CA LYS A 122 2.42 22.41 14.92
C LYS A 122 3.70 22.42 15.78
N TYR A 123 4.48 21.33 15.76
CA TYR A 123 5.61 21.11 16.68
C TYR A 123 6.84 20.46 16.03
N LEU A 124 7.14 20.78 14.75
CA LEU A 124 8.47 20.55 14.17
C LEU A 124 9.21 21.87 14.02
#